data_AF-A0A833FTN0-F1
#
_entry.id   AF-A0A833FTN0-F1
#
_cell.length_a   1.000
_cell.length_b   1.000
_cell.length_c   1.000
_cell.angle_alpha   90.00
_cell.angle_beta   90.00
_cell.angle_gamma   90.00
#
_symmetry.space_group_name_H-M   'P 1'
#
loop_
_entity.id
_entity.type
_entity.pdbx_description
1 polymer ?
#
loop_
_entity_poly.entity_id
_entity_poly.type
_entity_poly.pdbx_seq_one_letter_code
_entity_poly.pdbx_strand_id
1 'polypeptide(L)'
;EDLYDIALWFKNFSVEVDGSEGYQKAEVTVGGVDTQDLSSKTMASKVNPFLFFVGEVVDVTGWLGGYNFQWAWSSGYVAGMHC
;
A
#
# COMPACT_ATOMS: atom_id res chain seq x y z
N GLU A 1 29.70 -34.53 4.61
CA GLU A 1 28.45 -34.32 5.37
C GLU A 1 28.39 -32.85 5.81
N ASP A 2 29.37 -32.36 6.57
CA ASP A 2 29.47 -30.95 7.03
C ASP A 2 29.19 -29.84 5.99
N LEU A 3 29.78 -29.88 4.79
CA LEU A 3 29.56 -28.83 3.78
C LEU A 3 28.12 -28.78 3.26
N TYR A 4 27.47 -29.94 3.18
CA TYR A 4 26.08 -30.03 2.74
C TYR A 4 25.15 -29.47 3.81
N ASP A 5 25.42 -29.77 5.08
CA ASP A 5 24.65 -29.27 6.21
C ASP A 5 24.81 -27.74 6.38
N ILE A 6 26.02 -27.22 6.19
CA ILE A 6 26.27 -25.77 6.17
C ILE A 6 25.53 -25.10 5.01
N ALA A 7 25.58 -25.68 3.80
CA ALA A 7 24.87 -25.15 2.65
C ALA A 7 23.34 -25.17 2.85
N LEU A 8 22.81 -26.22 3.49
CA LEU A 8 21.40 -26.31 3.84
C LEU A 8 21.01 -25.24 4.86
N TRP A 9 21.84 -25.00 5.87
CA TRP A 9 21.59 -23.96 6.87
C TRP A 9 21.56 -22.56 6.25
N PHE A 10 22.49 -22.22 5.35
CA PHE A 10 22.47 -20.92 4.66
C PHE A 10 21.27 -20.75 3.72
N LYS A 11 20.86 -21.83 3.05
CA LYS A 11 19.73 -21.78 2.09
C LYS A 11 18.37 -21.80 2.77
N ASN A 12 18.27 -22.41 3.94
CA ASN A 12 17.02 -22.57 4.69
C ASN A 12 17.15 -21.98 6.10
N PHE A 13 17.82 -20.84 6.21
CA PHE A 13 17.96 -20.14 7.47
C PHE A 13 16.58 -19.67 7.94
N SER A 14 16.11 -20.25 9.04
CA SER A 14 14.82 -19.93 9.62
C SER A 14 15.00 -18.95 10.78
N VAL A 15 14.16 -17.92 10.80
CA VAL A 15 14.10 -16.92 11.86
C VAL A 15 12.67 -16.84 12.33
N GLU A 16 12.46 -16.90 13.64
CA GLU A 16 11.16 -16.58 14.23
C GLU A 16 10.98 -15.06 14.26
N VAL A 17 9.91 -14.57 13.65
CA VAL A 17 9.56 -13.14 13.60
C VAL A 17 8.45 -12.88 14.61
N ASP A 18 8.69 -11.95 15.53
CA ASP A 18 7.78 -11.59 16.63
C ASP A 18 6.76 -10.49 16.26
N GLY A 19 7.04 -9.69 15.22
CA GLY A 19 6.11 -8.68 14.72
C GLY A 19 6.76 -7.70 13.74
N SER A 20 6.07 -6.57 13.52
CA SER A 20 6.61 -5.42 12.78
C SER A 20 6.93 -4.27 13.73
N GLU A 21 7.80 -3.35 13.31
CA GLU A 21 8.15 -2.17 14.11
C GLU A 21 7.02 -1.13 14.22
N GLY A 22 5.90 -1.36 13.53
CA GLY A 22 4.71 -0.52 13.57
C GLY A 22 4.83 0.82 12.84
N TYR A 23 3.80 1.66 13.01
CA TYR A 23 3.60 2.90 12.23
C TYR A 23 4.69 3.95 12.37
N GLN A 24 5.45 3.95 13.47
CA GLN A 24 6.54 4.92 13.65
C GLN A 24 7.67 4.72 12.64
N LYS A 25 7.78 3.51 12.05
CA LYS A 25 8.81 3.16 11.07
C LYS A 25 8.25 2.68 9.73
N ALA A 26 6.94 2.42 9.64
CA ALA A 26 6.30 2.04 8.39
C ALA A 26 6.39 3.17 7.35
N GLU A 27 6.71 2.82 6.10
CA GLU A 27 6.78 3.78 4.98
C GLU A 27 5.40 4.06 4.38
N VAL A 28 4.44 3.14 4.55
CA VAL A 28 3.08 3.24 4.01
C VAL A 28 2.08 2.53 4.92
N THR A 29 0.82 2.93 4.85
CA THR A 29 -0.31 2.28 5.51
C THR A 29 -1.03 1.31 4.56
N VAL A 30 -1.33 0.09 5.05
CA VAL A 30 -2.23 -0.85 4.38
C VAL A 30 -3.65 -0.64 4.93
N GLY A 31 -4.65 -0.66 4.04
CA GLY A 31 -6.03 -0.30 4.37
C GLY A 31 -6.34 1.15 4.04
N GLY A 32 -7.52 1.63 4.46
CA GLY A 32 -7.95 3.01 4.25
C GLY A 32 -9.45 3.09 3.99
N VAL A 33 -9.86 4.15 3.29
CA VAL A 33 -11.24 4.30 2.77
C VAL A 33 -11.49 3.22 1.71
N ASP A 34 -12.57 2.47 1.88
CA ASP A 34 -12.93 1.37 0.98
C ASP A 34 -13.14 1.89 -0.46
N THR A 35 -12.39 1.34 -1.40
CA THR A 35 -12.48 1.67 -2.83
C THR A 35 -13.87 1.35 -3.40
N GLN A 36 -14.64 0.46 -2.78
CA GLN A 36 -16.02 0.18 -3.16
C GLN A 36 -16.95 1.36 -2.94
N ASP A 37 -16.62 2.29 -2.04
CA ASP A 37 -17.42 3.50 -1.79
C ASP A 37 -16.99 4.69 -2.66
N LEU A 38 -16.00 4.49 -3.53
CA LEU A 38 -15.46 5.52 -4.41
C LEU A 38 -15.74 5.22 -5.88
N SER A 39 -15.94 6.27 -6.67
CA SER A 39 -15.93 6.18 -8.12
C SER A 39 -14.49 5.96 -8.61
N SER A 40 -14.21 4.84 -9.26
CA SER A 40 -12.89 4.56 -9.84
C SER A 40 -12.49 5.52 -10.97
N LYS A 41 -13.46 6.24 -11.55
CA LYS A 41 -13.23 7.21 -12.63
C LYS A 41 -12.96 8.62 -12.12
N THR A 42 -13.46 8.98 -10.94
CA THR A 42 -13.45 10.38 -10.47
C THR A 42 -12.90 10.57 -9.07
N MET A 43 -12.72 9.49 -8.31
CA MET A 43 -12.37 9.50 -6.88
C MET A 43 -13.40 10.17 -5.95
N ALA A 44 -14.59 10.51 -6.47
CA ALA A 44 -15.69 11.02 -5.66
C ALA A 44 -16.33 9.90 -4.82
N SER A 45 -16.79 10.23 -3.62
CA SER A 45 -17.59 9.35 -2.79
C SER A 45 -18.95 9.05 -3.44
N LYS A 46 -19.36 7.79 -3.41
CA LYS A 46 -20.69 7.36 -3.84
C LYS A 46 -21.81 7.85 -2.90
N VAL A 47 -21.46 8.22 -1.67
CA VAL A 47 -22.40 8.73 -0.65
C VAL A 47 -22.56 10.25 -0.74
N ASN A 48 -21.46 10.99 -0.94
CA ASN A 48 -21.47 12.43 -1.13
C ASN A 48 -20.67 12.81 -2.39
N PRO A 49 -21.34 13.19 -3.50
CA PRO A 49 -20.66 13.51 -4.76
C PRO A 49 -19.69 14.70 -4.72
N PHE A 50 -19.74 15.53 -3.67
CA PHE A 50 -18.83 16.68 -3.49
C PHE A 50 -17.64 16.37 -2.57
N LEU A 51 -17.51 15.13 -2.10
CA LEU A 51 -16.41 14.66 -1.27
C LEU A 51 -15.53 13.71 -2.07
N PHE A 52 -14.22 13.95 -2.05
CA PHE A 52 -13.22 13.16 -2.79
C PHE A 52 -12.16 12.62 -1.84
N PHE A 53 -11.64 11.43 -2.14
CA PHE A 53 -10.53 10.81 -1.42
C PHE A 53 -9.45 10.41 -2.40
N VAL A 54 -8.19 10.79 -2.14
CA VAL A 54 -7.06 10.55 -3.05
C VAL A 54 -5.81 10.17 -2.27
N GLY A 55 -4.86 9.51 -2.93
CA GLY A 55 -3.60 9.10 -2.33
C GLY A 55 -3.76 8.01 -1.27
N GLU A 56 -2.86 8.02 -0.29
CA GLU A 56 -2.67 6.94 0.69
C GLU A 56 -3.85 6.74 1.65
N VAL A 57 -4.75 7.72 1.78
CA VAL A 57 -5.95 7.55 2.63
C VAL A 57 -6.93 6.52 2.06
N VAL A 58 -6.84 6.22 0.77
CA VAL A 58 -7.64 5.21 0.08
C VAL A 58 -7.00 3.84 0.25
N ASP A 59 -7.80 2.78 0.37
CA ASP A 59 -7.35 1.39 0.47
C ASP A 59 -6.71 0.89 -0.84
N VAL A 60 -5.54 1.43 -1.16
CA VAL A 60 -4.69 1.10 -2.29
C VAL A 60 -3.24 1.26 -1.84
N THR A 61 -2.54 0.14 -1.69
CA THR A 61 -1.12 0.11 -1.28
C THR A 61 -0.25 -0.48 -2.38
N GLY A 62 0.70 0.31 -2.87
CA GLY A 62 1.70 -0.10 -3.84
C GLY A 62 2.92 -0.77 -3.20
N TRP A 63 3.67 -1.52 -4.00
CA TRP A 63 4.98 -2.03 -3.60
C TRP A 63 6.00 -0.91 -3.40
N LEU A 64 7.10 -1.22 -2.72
CA LEU A 64 8.25 -0.33 -2.64
C LEU A 64 8.81 -0.05 -4.04
N GLY A 65 9.30 1.16 -4.27
CA GLY A 65 9.87 1.57 -5.57
C GLY A 65 9.03 2.60 -6.34
N GLY A 66 8.29 3.47 -5.65
CA GLY A 66 7.62 4.63 -6.24
C GLY A 66 6.15 4.43 -6.63
N TYR A 67 5.59 3.23 -6.45
CA TYR A 67 4.20 2.94 -6.78
C TYR A 67 3.19 3.75 -5.95
N ASN A 68 3.46 3.98 -4.66
CA ASN A 68 2.61 4.80 -3.80
C ASN A 68 2.58 6.27 -4.25
N PHE A 69 3.73 6.82 -4.68
CA PHE A 69 3.77 8.14 -5.30
C PHE A 69 2.99 8.16 -6.61
N GLN A 70 3.19 7.18 -7.50
CA GLN A 70 2.42 7.08 -8.74
C GLN A 70 0.90 7.04 -8.49
N TRP A 71 0.46 6.31 -7.47
CA TRP A 71 -0.94 6.29 -7.05
C TRP A 71 -1.43 7.66 -6.56
N ALA A 72 -0.65 8.33 -5.70
CA ALA A 72 -0.97 9.67 -5.23
C ALA A 72 -1.11 10.68 -6.39
N TRP A 73 -0.19 10.64 -7.37
CA TRP A 73 -0.27 11.48 -8.56
C TRP A 73 -1.49 11.18 -9.41
N SER A 74 -1.75 9.91 -9.69
CA SER A 74 -2.82 9.49 -10.60
C SER A 74 -4.21 9.78 -10.01
N SER A 75 -4.42 9.41 -8.75
CA SER A 75 -5.69 9.65 -8.04
C SER A 75 -5.96 11.14 -7.82
N GLY A 76 -4.94 11.90 -7.42
CA GLY A 76 -5.02 13.35 -7.27
C GLY A 76 -5.35 14.06 -8.58
N TYR A 77 -4.68 13.67 -9.68
CA TYR A 77 -4.96 14.22 -11.01
C TYR A 77 -6.42 13.97 -11.43
N VAL A 78 -6.90 12.73 -11.31
CA VAL A 78 -8.26 12.37 -11.70
C VAL A 78 -9.30 13.13 -10.87
N ALA A 79 -9.13 13.23 -9.54
CA ALA A 79 -10.04 14.01 -8.71
C ALA A 79 -10.06 15.49 -9.11
N GLY A 80 -8.88 16.09 -9.34
CA GLY A 80 -8.76 17.49 -9.73
C GLY A 80 -9.36 17.83 -11.11
N MET A 81 -9.50 16.86 -12.00
CA MET A 81 -10.19 17.03 -13.29
C MET A 81 -11.72 16.93 -13.18
N HIS A 82 -12.24 16.55 -12.01
CA HIS A 82 -13.65 16.25 -11.77
C HIS A 82 -14.27 17.01 -10.58
N CYS A 83 -13.50 17.90 -9.93
CA CYS A 83 -13.95 18.73 -8.81
C CYS A 83 -14.61 20.05 -9.24
#